data_AF-A0A484HDY7-F1
#
_entry.id   AF-A0A484HDY7-F1
#
_cell.length_a   1.000
_cell.length_b   1.000
_cell.length_c   1.000
_cell.angle_alpha   90.00
_cell.angle_beta   90.00
_cell.angle_gamma   90.00
#
_symmetry.space_group_name_H-M   'P 1'
#
loop_
_entity.id
_entity.type
_entity.pdbx_description
1 polymer ?
#
loop_
_entity_poly.entity_id
_entity_poly.type
_entity_poly.pdbx_seq_one_letter_code
_entity_poly.pdbx_strand_id
1 'polypeptide(L)'
;MNYQKILEEISPIPVNLPKIYFLGDTGAGKTTIIRKIMGTDDFNFPTTRQTRTTVAVTEYVISKSLPFRATLLFKSEEQIRGYVREILLEATYKAYKGSQPNKNRISKYLKQTTDQRFRLYYIIHEDILLDIAEQIVSLFSRIEERIKDLQTEFPEDSEETETFLELSLEDLREDFDIIENDVFNQIKEKVAEACNSYDLCSEFLYYQFSNQEKREFVSKCKSVLSSEKGSISPVIDYARIQGDLLADWIGEDTEIVLIDGEGIGHDTKEASQLAPRHYEHFYRSDAIVLVEESKKPFVASGKSALKSIFERGYGEKLLIVFSKLDEVMPYDVDDPSREDKIDEVNHSLENVLSALKNERVELSLNDENLFYFSAVSETELDNDTIDEFTSVMGRASELFSFETTFIKPEYDFEMLSGYLRESTEQFIKLYQGLLGRQHWQTVKAFNRRMCWGVDGFRMFTPIADFEEKINDEVKSFISNPKGWSAEVTGKLKSESIDQIKREFNQLILAFGRETIMKIPAIDWSEALSYYGTGSTFARRSKIKKIFKGAIPLNIATEQAMKFKDEIKRLVIRAIENCENEA
;
A
#
# COMPACT_ATOMS: atom_id res chain seq x y z
N MET A 1 6.57 8.98 7.19
CA MET A 1 6.58 9.06 8.67
C MET A 1 6.48 7.63 9.20
N ASN A 2 7.26 7.21 10.20
CA ASN A 2 7.13 5.85 10.74
C ASN A 2 5.99 5.83 11.77
N TYR A 3 4.75 5.76 11.29
CA TYR A 3 3.53 5.76 12.12
C TYR A 3 3.57 4.71 13.22
N GLN A 4 4.27 3.60 13.01
CA GLN A 4 4.40 2.55 14.02
C GLN A 4 5.12 3.03 15.27
N LYS A 5 6.21 3.80 15.14
CA LYS A 5 6.89 4.35 16.30
C LYS A 5 5.96 5.25 17.12
N ILE A 6 5.16 6.07 16.43
CA ILE A 6 4.16 6.92 17.08
C ILE A 6 3.12 6.05 17.80
N LEU A 7 2.61 5.00 17.15
CA LEU A 7 1.60 4.10 17.73
C LEU A 7 2.10 3.29 18.92
N GLU A 8 3.34 2.83 18.88
CA GLU A 8 4.00 2.16 20.01
C GLU A 8 4.10 3.08 21.23
N GLU A 9 4.34 4.38 21.01
CA GLU A 9 4.40 5.37 22.09
C GLU A 9 3.00 5.74 22.63
N ILE A 10 2.00 5.98 21.77
CA ILE A 10 0.69 6.53 22.19
C ILE A 10 -0.41 5.50 22.45
N SER A 11 -0.27 4.28 21.90
CA SER A 11 -1.29 3.23 21.92
C SER A 11 -0.67 1.83 21.83
N PRO A 12 0.28 1.48 22.72
CA PRO A 12 1.04 0.22 22.61
C PRO A 12 0.13 -1.00 22.54
N ILE A 13 0.50 -1.96 21.69
CA ILE A 13 -0.14 -3.28 21.65
C ILE A 13 0.34 -4.06 22.87
N PRO A 14 -0.53 -4.79 23.58
CA PRO A 14 -0.09 -5.71 24.61
C PRO A 14 0.93 -6.72 24.06
N VAL A 15 1.84 -7.15 24.93
CA VAL A 15 2.80 -8.21 24.57
C VAL A 15 2.05 -9.52 24.34
N ASN A 16 2.62 -10.38 23.49
CA ASN A 16 2.15 -11.75 23.24
C ASN A 16 0.81 -11.91 22.51
N LEU A 17 0.48 -11.03 21.56
CA LEU A 17 -0.67 -11.24 20.66
C LEU A 17 -0.20 -11.58 19.25
N PRO A 18 -0.71 -12.67 18.62
CA PRO A 18 -0.44 -12.99 17.23
C PRO A 18 -0.96 -11.87 16.31
N LYS A 19 -0.16 -11.50 15.31
CA LYS A 19 -0.47 -10.49 14.30
C LYS A 19 -0.74 -11.15 12.96
N ILE A 20 -1.94 -10.97 12.44
CA ILE A 20 -2.35 -11.47 11.13
C ILE A 20 -2.52 -10.31 10.16
N TYR A 21 -1.82 -10.37 9.03
CA TYR A 21 -1.99 -9.43 7.93
C TYR A 21 -2.86 -10.02 6.82
N PHE A 22 -3.95 -9.33 6.46
CA PHE A 22 -4.81 -9.72 5.35
C PHE A 22 -4.36 -9.08 4.05
N LEU A 23 -4.03 -9.92 3.07
CA LEU A 23 -3.64 -9.56 1.70
C LEU A 23 -4.64 -10.15 0.72
N GLY A 24 -4.82 -9.54 -0.46
CA GLY A 24 -5.71 -10.06 -1.50
C GLY A 24 -6.31 -8.95 -2.35
N ASP A 25 -6.85 -9.32 -3.51
CA ASP A 25 -7.42 -8.36 -4.45
C ASP A 25 -8.61 -7.58 -3.86
N THR A 26 -8.93 -6.44 -4.46
CA THR A 26 -10.15 -5.70 -4.09
C THR A 26 -11.38 -6.55 -4.38
N GLY A 27 -12.25 -6.73 -3.39
CA GLY A 27 -13.46 -7.56 -3.53
C GLY A 27 -13.28 -9.05 -3.20
N ALA A 28 -12.06 -9.50 -2.86
CA ALA A 28 -11.77 -10.87 -2.42
C ALA A 28 -12.34 -11.23 -1.03
N GLY A 29 -13.04 -10.31 -0.34
CA GLY A 29 -13.70 -10.63 0.94
C GLY A 29 -12.89 -10.38 2.21
N LYS A 30 -11.68 -9.82 2.14
CA LYS A 30 -10.83 -9.47 3.32
C LYS A 30 -11.59 -8.80 4.46
N THR A 31 -12.19 -7.62 4.24
CA THR A 31 -12.86 -6.92 5.33
C THR A 31 -14.20 -7.56 5.73
N THR A 32 -14.77 -8.45 4.91
CA THR A 32 -15.89 -9.32 5.33
C THR A 32 -15.43 -10.35 6.35
N ILE A 33 -14.30 -11.02 6.09
CA ILE A 33 -13.66 -11.98 7.01
C ILE A 33 -13.33 -11.31 8.34
N ILE A 34 -12.68 -10.13 8.30
CA ILE A 34 -12.35 -9.36 9.51
C ILE A 34 -13.62 -8.98 10.28
N ARG A 35 -14.68 -8.52 9.60
CA ARG A 35 -15.95 -8.18 10.23
C ARG A 35 -16.58 -9.39 10.94
N LYS A 36 -16.51 -10.57 10.31
CA LYS A 36 -17.01 -11.81 10.89
C LYS A 36 -16.24 -12.19 12.14
N ILE A 37 -14.90 -12.11 12.12
CA ILE A 37 -14.06 -12.32 13.31
C ILE A 37 -14.44 -11.33 14.42
N MET A 38 -14.77 -10.09 14.03
CA MET A 38 -15.12 -9.05 14.99
C MET A 38 -16.54 -9.16 15.58
N GLY A 39 -17.40 -9.99 15.01
CA GLY A 39 -18.82 -10.07 15.41
C GLY A 39 -19.55 -8.74 15.28
N THR A 40 -19.21 -7.94 14.26
CA THR A 40 -19.73 -6.58 14.07
C THR A 40 -20.63 -6.44 12.84
N ASP A 41 -21.24 -7.54 12.40
CA ASP A 41 -22.17 -7.57 11.26
C ASP A 41 -23.36 -6.63 11.42
N ASP A 42 -23.98 -6.62 12.60
CA ASP A 42 -25.11 -5.73 12.94
C ASP A 42 -24.77 -4.24 12.76
N PHE A 43 -23.49 -3.89 12.89
CA PHE A 43 -23.01 -2.53 12.73
C PHE A 43 -22.59 -2.23 11.28
N ASN A 44 -22.41 -3.25 10.44
CA ASN A 44 -21.79 -3.15 9.12
C ASN A 44 -20.42 -2.45 9.16
N PHE A 45 -19.62 -2.76 10.19
CA PHE A 45 -18.28 -2.21 10.40
C PHE A 45 -17.27 -3.33 10.66
N PRO A 46 -16.12 -3.41 9.96
CA PRO A 46 -15.67 -2.50 8.90
C PRO A 46 -16.61 -2.52 7.69
N THR A 47 -16.68 -1.41 6.95
CA THR A 47 -17.59 -1.30 5.80
C THR A 47 -17.07 -2.16 4.65
N THR A 48 -17.93 -3.02 4.08
CA THR A 48 -17.60 -3.81 2.87
C THR A 48 -18.25 -3.20 1.63
N ARG A 49 -17.51 -3.20 0.53
CA ARG A 49 -18.00 -2.90 -0.83
C ARG A 49 -17.20 -3.74 -1.82
N GLN A 50 -17.76 -3.95 -3.01
CA GLN A 50 -17.06 -4.56 -4.14
C GLN A 50 -15.98 -3.64 -4.72
N THR A 51 -16.04 -2.35 -4.43
CA THR A 51 -14.99 -1.36 -4.76
C THR A 51 -14.09 -1.14 -3.55
N ARG A 52 -12.86 -0.65 -3.78
CA ARG A 52 -11.85 -0.50 -2.72
C ARG A 52 -12.38 0.32 -1.54
N THR A 53 -12.60 -0.33 -0.41
CA THR A 53 -13.12 0.26 0.83
C THR A 53 -12.03 0.91 1.67
N THR A 54 -10.89 0.24 1.80
CA THR A 54 -9.81 0.64 2.71
C THR A 54 -8.98 1.79 2.10
N VAL A 55 -9.15 2.98 2.68
CA VAL A 55 -8.34 4.19 2.40
C VAL A 55 -7.28 4.39 3.48
N ALA A 56 -7.62 4.11 4.74
CA ALA A 56 -6.72 4.11 5.89
C ALA A 56 -6.46 2.66 6.32
N VAL A 57 -5.19 2.29 6.49
CA VAL A 57 -4.84 0.99 7.06
C VAL A 57 -5.38 0.93 8.49
N THR A 58 -6.10 -0.14 8.83
CA THR A 58 -6.72 -0.28 10.14
C THR A 58 -6.23 -1.56 10.81
N GLU A 59 -5.76 -1.42 12.04
CA GLU A 59 -5.34 -2.51 12.90
C GLU A 59 -6.34 -2.68 14.04
N TYR A 60 -6.80 -3.90 14.24
CA TYR A 60 -7.76 -4.28 15.26
C TYR A 60 -7.05 -5.12 16.31
N VAL A 61 -6.87 -4.59 17.51
CA VAL A 61 -6.27 -5.27 18.66
C VAL A 61 -7.40 -5.82 19.53
N ILE A 62 -7.66 -7.11 19.41
CA ILE A 62 -8.83 -7.77 19.98
C ILE A 62 -8.40 -8.59 21.20
N SER A 63 -8.96 -8.25 22.36
CA SER A 63 -8.85 -9.01 23.60
C SER A 63 -9.98 -8.59 24.54
N LYS A 64 -10.55 -9.55 25.26
CA LYS A 64 -11.60 -9.32 26.28
C LYS A 64 -11.13 -8.42 27.42
N SER A 65 -9.83 -8.41 27.70
CA SER A 65 -9.24 -7.63 28.78
C SER A 65 -9.05 -6.14 28.43
N LEU A 66 -9.17 -5.77 27.15
CA LEU A 66 -8.86 -4.44 26.68
C LEU A 66 -10.08 -3.51 26.69
N PRO A 67 -9.93 -2.25 27.15
CA PRO A 67 -10.98 -1.27 27.01
C PRO A 67 -11.14 -0.85 25.55
N PHE A 68 -12.37 -0.49 25.17
CA PHE A 68 -12.63 0.07 23.84
C PHE A 68 -11.95 1.42 23.68
N ARG A 69 -10.98 1.48 22.77
CA ARG A 69 -10.25 2.69 22.44
C ARG A 69 -9.89 2.68 20.96
N ALA A 70 -9.96 3.84 20.33
CA ALA A 70 -9.50 4.04 18.97
C ALA A 70 -8.46 5.16 18.96
N THR A 71 -7.39 4.93 18.19
CA THR A 71 -6.32 5.89 17.91
C THR A 71 -6.29 6.12 16.40
N LEU A 72 -6.54 7.35 15.99
CA LEU A 72 -6.51 7.77 14.59
C LEU A 72 -5.27 8.63 14.35
N LEU A 73 -4.48 8.30 13.34
CA LEU A 73 -3.39 9.15 12.87
C LEU A 73 -3.83 9.87 11.60
N PHE A 74 -3.60 11.18 11.53
CA PHE A 74 -3.97 12.00 10.39
C PHE A 74 -2.81 12.22 9.43
N LYS A 75 -3.16 12.40 8.17
CA LYS A 75 -2.26 12.98 7.16
C LYS A 75 -1.93 14.42 7.55
N SER A 76 -0.74 14.89 7.19
CA SER A 76 -0.35 16.28 7.46
C SER A 76 -1.18 17.27 6.62
N GLU A 77 -1.27 18.53 7.08
CA GLU A 77 -1.89 19.61 6.31
C GLU A 77 -1.33 19.70 4.89
N GLU A 78 0.00 19.61 4.74
CA GLU A 78 0.68 19.64 3.43
C GLU A 78 0.20 18.52 2.50
N GLN A 79 0.03 17.30 3.03
CA GLN A 79 -0.45 16.16 2.26
C GLN A 79 -1.89 16.37 1.80
N ILE A 80 -2.77 16.77 2.71
CA ILE A 80 -4.20 16.97 2.43
C ILE A 80 -4.38 18.08 1.38
N ARG A 81 -3.73 19.22 1.58
CA ARG A 81 -3.73 20.33 0.62
C ARG A 81 -3.21 19.91 -0.74
N GLY A 82 -2.13 19.14 -0.81
CA GLY A 82 -1.62 18.67 -2.08
C GLY A 82 -2.56 17.68 -2.79
N TYR A 83 -3.30 16.84 -2.07
CA TYR A 83 -4.35 16.01 -2.67
C TYR A 83 -5.50 16.86 -3.20
N VAL A 84 -5.98 17.84 -2.44
CA VAL A 84 -7.00 18.81 -2.89
C VAL A 84 -6.53 19.50 -4.16
N ARG A 85 -5.31 20.04 -4.16
CA ARG A 85 -4.72 20.70 -5.33
C ARG A 85 -4.61 19.79 -6.55
N GLU A 86 -4.24 18.53 -6.37
CA GLU A 86 -4.22 17.53 -7.45
C GLU A 86 -5.61 17.36 -8.06
N ILE A 87 -6.64 17.22 -7.22
CA ILE A 87 -8.03 17.07 -7.64
C ILE A 87 -8.49 18.30 -8.43
N LEU A 88 -8.24 19.51 -7.93
CA LEU A 88 -8.62 20.76 -8.59
C LEU A 88 -7.96 20.91 -9.97
N LEU A 89 -6.65 20.64 -10.07
CA LEU A 89 -5.91 20.75 -11.33
C LEU A 89 -6.35 19.68 -12.35
N GLU A 90 -6.53 18.44 -11.92
CA GLU A 90 -7.02 17.34 -12.78
C GLU A 90 -8.45 17.59 -13.27
N ALA A 91 -9.33 18.09 -12.40
CA ALA A 91 -10.70 18.41 -12.78
C ALA A 91 -10.75 19.53 -13.83
N THR A 92 -9.96 20.58 -13.63
CA THR A 92 -9.85 21.70 -14.57
C THR A 92 -9.30 21.24 -15.92
N TYR A 93 -8.22 20.45 -15.91
CA TYR A 93 -7.62 19.88 -17.11
C TYR A 93 -8.60 19.01 -17.91
N LYS A 94 -9.31 18.09 -17.25
CA LYS A 94 -10.30 17.21 -17.90
C LYS A 94 -11.50 17.98 -18.44
N ALA A 95 -11.91 19.05 -17.76
CA ALA A 95 -12.99 19.90 -18.22
C ALA A 95 -12.60 20.73 -19.44
N TYR A 96 -11.37 21.26 -19.47
CA TYR A 96 -10.84 21.96 -20.64
C TYR A 96 -10.75 21.07 -21.88
N LYS A 97 -10.22 19.84 -21.75
CA LYS A 97 -10.24 18.84 -22.84
C LYS A 97 -11.65 18.45 -23.29
N GLY A 98 -12.66 18.68 -22.45
CA GLY A 98 -14.05 18.33 -22.68
C GLY A 98 -14.84 19.30 -23.56
N SER A 99 -14.19 20.32 -24.14
CA SER A 99 -14.70 21.36 -25.03
C SER A 99 -15.71 22.35 -24.43
N GLN A 100 -16.41 22.04 -23.32
CA GLN A 100 -17.15 23.04 -22.55
C GLN A 100 -17.09 22.83 -21.03
N PRO A 101 -16.84 23.91 -20.25
CA PRO A 101 -16.89 23.88 -18.81
C PRO A 101 -18.34 23.72 -18.34
N ASN A 102 -18.63 22.57 -17.73
CA ASN A 102 -19.93 22.28 -17.17
C ASN A 102 -19.75 21.87 -15.70
N LYS A 103 -20.38 22.61 -14.78
CA LYS A 103 -20.25 22.36 -13.34
C LYS A 103 -20.59 20.93 -12.92
N ASN A 104 -21.61 20.32 -13.52
CA ASN A 104 -22.02 18.94 -13.21
C ASN A 104 -20.98 17.91 -13.70
N ARG A 105 -20.18 18.26 -14.72
CA ARG A 105 -19.09 17.43 -15.21
C ARG A 105 -17.85 17.61 -14.34
N ILE A 106 -17.51 18.85 -13.99
CA ILE A 106 -16.38 19.18 -13.11
C ILE A 106 -16.58 18.56 -11.72
N SER A 107 -17.78 18.65 -11.13
CA SER A 107 -18.07 18.05 -9.82
C SER A 107 -17.85 16.54 -9.78
N LYS A 108 -18.05 15.84 -10.90
CA LYS A 108 -17.70 14.40 -11.02
C LYS A 108 -16.19 14.16 -11.00
N TYR A 109 -15.40 15.06 -11.60
CA TYR A 109 -13.94 14.98 -11.57
C TYR A 109 -13.34 15.38 -10.21
N LEU A 110 -14.04 16.22 -9.43
CA LEU A 110 -13.62 16.63 -8.09
C LEU A 110 -13.74 15.53 -7.02
N LYS A 111 -14.33 14.37 -7.35
CA LYS A 111 -14.64 13.35 -6.33
C LYS A 111 -13.41 12.80 -5.64
N GLN A 112 -12.33 12.51 -6.37
CA GLN A 112 -11.20 11.77 -5.83
C GLN A 112 -9.95 11.91 -6.70
N THR A 113 -8.81 11.57 -6.12
CA THR A 113 -7.58 11.38 -6.89
C THR A 113 -7.71 10.21 -7.86
N THR A 114 -6.89 10.25 -8.90
CA THR A 114 -6.86 9.24 -9.95
C THR A 114 -6.45 7.85 -9.47
N ASP A 115 -5.56 7.77 -8.48
CA ASP A 115 -5.15 6.54 -7.78
C ASP A 115 -6.17 6.08 -6.72
N GLN A 116 -7.28 6.81 -6.57
CA GLN A 116 -8.35 6.58 -5.61
C GLN A 116 -7.92 6.53 -4.13
N ARG A 117 -6.71 7.01 -3.81
CA ARG A 117 -6.17 7.03 -2.44
C ARG A 117 -6.68 8.21 -1.62
N PHE A 118 -7.23 9.25 -2.24
CA PHE A 118 -7.88 10.35 -1.54
C PHE A 118 -9.25 10.63 -2.15
N ARG A 119 -10.31 10.35 -1.38
CA ARG A 119 -11.72 10.40 -1.82
C ARG A 119 -12.43 11.59 -1.19
N LEU A 120 -12.25 12.77 -1.77
CA LEU A 120 -12.85 14.02 -1.30
C LEU A 120 -14.37 13.91 -1.09
N TYR A 121 -15.06 13.18 -1.97
CA TYR A 121 -16.52 13.00 -1.89
C TYR A 121 -17.03 12.20 -0.69
N TYR A 122 -16.16 11.56 0.09
CA TYR A 122 -16.54 10.99 1.39
C TYR A 122 -16.68 12.08 2.44
N ILE A 123 -15.88 13.14 2.37
CA ILE A 123 -15.86 14.22 3.36
C ILE A 123 -16.84 15.32 2.96
N ILE A 124 -16.82 15.71 1.69
CA ILE A 124 -17.54 16.88 1.17
C ILE A 124 -18.83 16.46 0.47
N HIS A 125 -19.92 17.16 0.78
CA HIS A 125 -21.23 16.96 0.17
C HIS A 125 -21.29 17.40 -1.30
N GLU A 126 -22.27 16.87 -2.03
CA GLU A 126 -22.39 17.09 -3.48
C GLU A 126 -22.67 18.55 -3.84
N ASP A 127 -23.41 19.28 -2.98
CA ASP A 127 -23.69 20.71 -3.18
C ASP A 127 -22.40 21.55 -3.10
N ILE A 128 -21.54 21.29 -2.11
CA ILE A 128 -20.24 21.96 -1.98
C ILE A 128 -19.33 21.62 -3.18
N LEU A 129 -19.35 20.37 -3.66
CA LEU A 129 -18.62 20.00 -4.88
C LEU A 129 -19.13 20.75 -6.12
N LEU A 130 -20.42 21.07 -6.18
CA LEU A 130 -20.99 21.90 -7.24
C LEU A 130 -20.55 23.36 -7.09
N ASP A 131 -20.50 23.91 -5.88
CA ASP A 131 -20.01 25.27 -5.62
C ASP A 131 -18.54 25.41 -6.02
N ILE A 132 -17.69 24.46 -5.62
CA ILE A 132 -16.28 24.41 -6.05
C ILE A 132 -16.18 24.31 -7.57
N ALA A 133 -17.05 23.49 -8.19
CA ALA A 133 -17.08 23.38 -9.64
C ALA A 133 -17.47 24.70 -10.32
N GLU A 134 -18.38 25.48 -9.74
CA GLU A 134 -18.72 26.82 -10.24
C GLU A 134 -17.55 27.80 -10.11
N GLN A 135 -16.82 27.77 -9.00
CA GLN A 135 -15.60 28.57 -8.84
C GLN A 135 -14.59 28.22 -9.95
N ILE A 136 -14.37 26.93 -10.23
CA ILE A 136 -13.51 26.49 -11.34
C ILE A 136 -14.04 26.99 -12.69
N VAL A 137 -15.35 26.86 -12.97
CA VAL A 137 -15.96 27.35 -14.22
C VAL A 137 -15.70 28.85 -14.41
N SER A 138 -15.73 29.64 -13.34
CA SER A 138 -15.47 31.08 -13.40
C SER A 138 -14.05 31.43 -13.87
N LEU A 139 -13.10 30.50 -13.71
CA LEU A 139 -11.71 30.68 -14.16
C LEU A 139 -11.52 30.38 -15.65
N PHE A 140 -12.46 29.70 -16.32
CA PHE A 140 -12.29 29.24 -17.71
C PHE A 140 -12.10 30.39 -18.70
N SER A 141 -12.81 31.51 -18.53
CA SER A 141 -12.65 32.67 -19.42
C SER A 141 -11.22 33.21 -19.39
N ARG A 142 -10.63 33.30 -18.19
CA ARG A 142 -9.24 33.73 -17.97
C ARG A 142 -8.24 32.72 -18.51
N ILE A 143 -8.52 31.41 -18.36
CA ILE A 143 -7.70 30.35 -18.96
C ILE A 143 -7.71 30.48 -20.49
N GLU A 144 -8.89 30.62 -21.10
CA GLU A 144 -9.04 30.73 -22.56
C GLU A 144 -8.38 31.99 -23.12
N GLU A 145 -8.52 33.13 -22.44
CA GLU A 145 -7.85 34.39 -22.82
C GLU A 145 -6.32 34.21 -22.76
N ARG A 146 -5.81 33.64 -21.68
CA ARG A 146 -4.37 33.43 -21.52
C ARG A 146 -3.79 32.45 -22.55
N ILE A 147 -4.51 31.38 -22.87
CA ILE A 147 -4.09 30.44 -23.92
C ILE A 147 -4.04 31.14 -25.28
N LYS A 148 -5.00 32.02 -25.61
CA LYS A 148 -4.97 32.81 -26.84
C LYS A 148 -3.79 33.77 -26.89
N ASP A 149 -3.46 34.42 -25.78
CA ASP A 149 -2.29 35.29 -25.67
C ASP A 149 -1.01 34.49 -25.93
N LEU A 150 -0.86 33.32 -25.30
CA LEU A 150 0.29 32.44 -25.49
C LEU A 150 0.38 31.90 -26.92
N GLN A 151 -0.74 31.54 -27.55
CA GLN A 151 -0.78 31.13 -28.96
C GLN A 151 -0.38 32.26 -29.91
N THR A 152 -0.64 33.52 -29.54
CA THR A 152 -0.22 34.70 -30.31
C THR A 152 1.25 35.02 -30.10
N GLU A 153 1.76 34.85 -28.88
CA GLU A 153 3.17 35.04 -28.52
C GLU A 153 4.07 33.95 -29.14
N PHE A 154 3.57 32.71 -29.23
CA PHE A 154 4.27 31.53 -29.74
C PHE A 154 3.48 30.84 -30.87
N PRO A 155 3.39 31.46 -32.06
CA PRO A 155 2.58 30.92 -33.17
C PRO A 155 3.09 29.58 -33.71
N GLU A 156 4.40 29.31 -33.61
CA GLU A 156 5.03 28.05 -34.02
C GLU A 156 4.60 26.86 -33.15
N ASP A 157 4.22 27.13 -31.90
CA ASP A 157 3.79 26.14 -30.91
C ASP A 157 2.26 26.16 -30.69
N SER A 158 1.50 26.79 -31.60
CA SER A 158 0.05 27.01 -31.45
C SER A 158 -0.77 25.71 -31.23
N GLU A 159 -0.24 24.56 -31.67
CA GLU A 159 -0.82 23.23 -31.47
C GLU A 159 -0.52 22.62 -30.08
N GLU A 160 0.45 23.17 -29.32
CA GLU A 160 0.82 22.72 -27.95
C GLU A 160 -0.17 23.20 -26.88
N THR A 161 -1.45 22.91 -27.08
CA THR A 161 -2.53 23.36 -26.19
C THR A 161 -2.34 22.87 -24.74
N GLU A 162 -1.72 21.70 -24.54
CA GLU A 162 -1.42 21.18 -23.19
C GLU A 162 -0.36 22.01 -22.46
N THR A 163 0.68 22.47 -23.17
CA THR A 163 1.74 23.32 -22.62
C THR A 163 1.16 24.69 -22.23
N PHE A 164 0.34 25.29 -23.10
CA PHE A 164 -0.30 26.58 -22.78
C PHE A 164 -1.31 26.49 -21.64
N LEU A 165 -2.05 25.38 -21.54
CA LEU A 165 -2.92 25.14 -20.40
C LEU A 165 -2.13 25.02 -19.10
N GLU A 166 -0.99 24.33 -19.09
CA GLU A 166 -0.10 24.25 -17.92
C GLU A 166 0.31 25.65 -17.46
N LEU A 167 0.82 26.49 -18.38
CA LEU A 167 1.22 27.86 -18.06
C LEU A 167 0.06 28.72 -17.56
N SER A 168 -1.10 28.58 -18.19
CA SER A 168 -2.30 29.33 -17.78
C SER A 168 -2.76 28.93 -16.38
N LEU A 169 -2.68 27.65 -16.01
CA LEU A 169 -2.99 27.19 -14.65
C LEU A 169 -1.97 27.68 -13.63
N GLU A 170 -0.71 27.91 -14.03
CA GLU A 170 0.31 28.51 -13.16
C GLU A 170 0.07 30.00 -12.93
N ASP A 171 -0.37 30.75 -13.94
CA ASP A 171 -0.73 32.17 -13.80
C ASP A 171 -1.96 32.37 -12.89
N LEU A 172 -2.82 31.35 -12.79
CA LEU A 172 -3.99 31.33 -11.90
C LEU A 172 -3.70 30.69 -10.53
N ARG A 173 -2.42 30.57 -10.15
CA ARG A 173 -2.01 29.92 -8.89
C ARG A 173 -2.73 30.49 -7.68
N GLU A 174 -2.82 31.81 -7.56
CA GLU A 174 -3.47 32.46 -6.40
C GLU A 174 -4.95 32.12 -6.34
N ASP A 175 -5.64 32.06 -7.49
CA ASP A 175 -7.04 31.64 -7.57
C ASP A 175 -7.22 30.19 -7.10
N PHE A 176 -6.34 29.29 -7.54
CA PHE A 176 -6.35 27.90 -7.07
C PHE A 176 -6.01 27.79 -5.59
N ASP A 177 -5.12 28.63 -5.05
CA ASP A 177 -4.78 28.65 -3.62
C ASP A 177 -6.00 29.10 -2.78
N ILE A 178 -6.82 30.02 -3.29
CA ILE A 178 -8.09 30.41 -2.65
C ILE A 178 -9.07 29.23 -2.63
N ILE A 179 -9.33 28.60 -3.77
CA ILE A 179 -10.24 27.44 -3.85
C ILE A 179 -9.72 26.29 -2.97
N GLU A 180 -8.40 26.03 -2.98
CA GLU A 180 -7.77 25.01 -2.14
C GLU A 180 -7.99 25.30 -0.64
N ASN A 181 -7.85 26.56 -0.21
CA ASN A 181 -8.11 26.98 1.16
C ASN A 181 -9.58 26.76 1.57
N ASP A 182 -10.52 27.11 0.69
CA ASP A 182 -11.95 26.89 0.96
C ASP A 182 -12.25 25.40 1.17
N VAL A 183 -11.74 24.54 0.28
CA VAL A 183 -11.90 23.09 0.39
C VAL A 183 -11.23 22.55 1.65
N PHE A 184 -10.04 23.04 1.98
CA PHE A 184 -9.33 22.60 3.18
C PHE A 184 -10.07 23.01 4.46
N ASN A 185 -10.65 24.21 4.52
CA ASN A 185 -11.46 24.67 5.65
C ASN A 185 -12.71 23.78 5.83
N GLN A 186 -13.38 23.41 4.75
CA GLN A 186 -14.50 22.45 4.81
C GLN A 186 -14.08 21.08 5.36
N ILE A 187 -12.89 20.60 4.97
CA ILE A 187 -12.31 19.37 5.54
C ILE A 187 -12.03 19.54 7.04
N LYS A 188 -11.44 20.66 7.45
CA LYS A 188 -11.15 20.97 8.87
C LYS A 188 -12.42 20.98 9.72
N GLU A 189 -13.46 21.66 9.26
CA GLU A 189 -14.76 21.71 9.94
C GLU A 189 -15.32 20.30 10.10
N LYS A 190 -15.26 19.47 9.05
CA LYS A 190 -15.77 18.10 9.12
C LYS A 190 -15.00 17.21 10.09
N VAL A 191 -13.67 17.36 10.15
CA VAL A 191 -12.84 16.67 11.13
C VAL A 191 -13.15 17.15 12.55
N ALA A 192 -13.30 18.46 12.76
CA ALA A 192 -13.63 19.03 14.06
C ALA A 192 -15.01 18.51 14.56
N GLU A 193 -16.02 18.43 13.69
CA GLU A 193 -17.31 17.82 14.00
C GLU A 193 -17.17 16.34 14.40
N ALA A 194 -16.36 15.58 13.65
CA ALA A 194 -16.18 14.15 13.86
C ALA A 194 -15.30 13.80 15.07
N CYS A 195 -14.37 14.67 15.46
CA CYS A 195 -13.33 14.40 16.45
C CYS A 195 -13.33 15.40 17.61
N ASN A 196 -14.51 15.79 18.11
CA ASN A 196 -14.67 16.63 19.30
C ASN A 196 -13.79 17.91 19.26
N SER A 197 -13.92 18.66 18.17
CA SER A 197 -13.19 19.92 17.90
C SER A 197 -11.67 19.77 17.75
N TYR A 198 -11.18 18.58 17.39
CA TYR A 198 -9.79 18.37 17.01
C TYR A 198 -9.37 19.28 15.84
N ASP A 199 -8.24 19.97 15.98
CA ASP A 199 -7.67 20.81 14.93
C ASP A 199 -6.68 20.00 14.07
N LEU A 200 -7.00 19.89 12.78
CA LEU A 200 -6.17 19.20 11.80
C LEU A 200 -4.82 19.88 11.53
N CYS A 201 -4.65 21.14 11.96
CA CYS A 201 -3.40 21.89 11.91
C CYS A 201 -2.53 21.71 13.17
N SER A 202 -2.95 20.86 14.12
CA SER A 202 -2.17 20.53 15.32
C SER A 202 -0.83 19.88 14.97
N GLU A 203 0.21 20.17 15.76
CA GLU A 203 1.51 19.47 15.69
C GLU A 203 1.36 17.97 16.03
N PHE A 204 0.37 17.63 16.88
CA PHE A 204 -0.01 16.26 17.19
C PHE A 204 -0.99 15.76 16.14
N LEU A 205 -0.50 14.99 15.16
CA LEU A 205 -1.31 14.41 14.09
C LEU A 205 -2.10 13.16 14.52
N TYR A 206 -2.66 13.15 15.73
CA TYR A 206 -3.45 12.02 16.21
C TYR A 206 -4.64 12.43 17.08
N TYR A 207 -5.70 11.62 17.05
CA TYR A 207 -6.87 11.75 17.91
C TYR A 207 -7.22 10.41 18.54
N GLN A 208 -7.61 10.43 19.81
CA GLN A 208 -8.01 9.25 20.56
C GLN A 208 -9.39 9.43 21.16
N PHE A 209 -10.19 8.37 21.10
CA PHE A 209 -11.46 8.30 21.81
C PHE A 209 -11.68 6.90 22.37
N SER A 210 -12.46 6.82 23.43
CA SER A 210 -12.84 5.59 24.11
C SER A 210 -14.32 5.63 24.46
N ASN A 211 -14.93 4.47 24.58
CA ASN A 211 -16.30 4.33 25.08
C ASN A 211 -16.37 3.06 25.95
N GLN A 212 -17.36 2.95 26.83
CA GLN A 212 -17.58 1.74 27.63
C GLN A 212 -18.48 0.73 26.92
N GLU A 213 -19.39 1.20 26.06
CA GLU A 213 -20.32 0.35 25.33
C GLU A 213 -19.84 0.02 23.91
N LYS A 214 -19.78 -1.28 23.58
CA LYS A 214 -19.40 -1.80 22.26
C LYS A 214 -20.20 -1.14 21.13
N ARG A 215 -21.53 -1.00 21.30
CA ARG A 215 -22.43 -0.43 20.30
C ARG A 215 -22.09 1.03 19.97
N GLU A 216 -21.94 1.88 20.99
CA GLU A 216 -21.59 3.28 20.79
C GLU A 216 -20.18 3.43 20.22
N PHE A 217 -19.24 2.63 20.71
CA PHE A 217 -17.87 2.60 20.22
C PHE A 217 -17.78 2.26 18.73
N VAL A 218 -18.36 1.13 18.31
CA VAL A 218 -18.33 0.66 16.93
C VAL A 218 -19.08 1.64 16.01
N SER A 219 -20.20 2.19 16.47
CA SER A 219 -20.92 3.24 15.75
C SER A 219 -20.04 4.48 15.51
N LYS A 220 -19.29 4.92 16.53
CA LYS A 220 -18.34 6.02 16.39
C LYS A 220 -17.23 5.67 15.41
N CYS A 221 -16.61 4.49 15.53
CA CYS A 221 -15.59 4.01 14.58
C CYS A 221 -16.10 4.00 13.14
N LYS A 222 -17.32 3.51 12.90
CA LYS A 222 -17.95 3.52 11.57
C LYS A 222 -18.12 4.94 11.03
N SER A 223 -18.57 5.88 11.85
CA SER A 223 -18.78 7.27 11.42
C SER A 223 -17.49 7.93 10.90
N VAL A 224 -16.31 7.52 11.39
CA VAL A 224 -15.01 8.12 11.04
C VAL A 224 -14.20 7.29 10.03
N LEU A 225 -14.36 5.97 10.01
CA LEU A 225 -13.53 5.06 9.19
C LEU A 225 -14.28 4.37 8.04
N SER A 226 -15.61 4.54 7.94
CA SER A 226 -16.37 3.93 6.84
C SER A 226 -15.96 4.46 5.47
N SER A 227 -16.31 3.70 4.43
CA SER A 227 -16.19 4.10 3.01
C SER A 227 -17.47 4.78 2.50
N GLU A 228 -18.18 5.49 3.37
CA GLU A 228 -19.49 6.10 3.11
C GLU A 228 -19.40 7.63 3.07
N LYS A 229 -20.44 8.28 2.53
CA LYS A 229 -20.55 9.75 2.57
C LYS A 229 -20.67 10.20 4.03
N GLY A 230 -19.97 11.28 4.39
CA GLY A 230 -19.87 11.81 5.75
C GLY A 230 -18.66 11.30 6.55
N SER A 231 -17.90 10.34 6.02
CA SER A 231 -16.72 9.78 6.68
C SER A 231 -15.47 10.64 6.49
N ILE A 232 -14.62 10.69 7.51
CA ILE A 232 -13.32 11.37 7.49
C ILE A 232 -12.16 10.41 7.15
N SER A 233 -12.45 9.16 6.77
CA SER A 233 -11.42 8.17 6.43
C SER A 233 -10.35 8.63 5.41
N PRO A 234 -10.62 9.53 4.43
CA PRO A 234 -9.57 9.98 3.51
C PRO A 234 -8.45 10.83 4.13
N VAL A 235 -8.70 11.48 5.27
CA VAL A 235 -7.66 12.26 5.98
C VAL A 235 -6.95 11.46 7.05
N ILE A 236 -7.44 10.26 7.36
CA ILE A 236 -6.79 9.32 8.29
C ILE A 236 -5.74 8.54 7.49
N ASP A 237 -4.53 8.44 8.03
CA ASP A 237 -3.46 7.64 7.43
C ASP A 237 -3.41 6.23 8.03
N TYR A 238 -3.65 6.13 9.33
CA TYR A 238 -3.66 4.86 10.05
C TYR A 238 -4.66 4.90 11.21
N ALA A 239 -5.32 3.79 11.49
CA ALA A 239 -6.18 3.63 12.66
C ALA A 239 -5.82 2.36 13.44
N ARG A 240 -5.77 2.48 14.77
CA ARG A 240 -5.71 1.35 15.70
C ARG A 240 -6.98 1.34 16.52
N ILE A 241 -7.75 0.26 16.42
CA ILE A 241 -8.98 0.02 17.17
C ILE A 241 -8.70 -1.12 18.13
N GLN A 242 -8.96 -0.93 19.42
CA GLN A 242 -8.77 -1.96 20.43
C GLN A 242 -10.04 -2.18 21.25
N GLY A 243 -10.22 -3.39 21.77
CA GLY A 243 -11.25 -3.74 22.74
C GLY A 243 -11.83 -5.15 22.58
N ASP A 244 -12.86 -5.45 23.37
CA ASP A 244 -13.64 -6.69 23.30
C ASP A 244 -14.56 -6.72 22.06
N LEU A 245 -13.92 -6.92 20.92
CA LEU A 245 -14.52 -6.92 19.60
C LEU A 245 -14.54 -8.32 19.02
N LEU A 246 -14.50 -9.39 19.81
CA LEU A 246 -14.54 -10.75 19.26
C LEU A 246 -15.99 -11.16 18.97
N ALA A 247 -16.20 -12.05 18.00
CA ALA A 247 -17.48 -12.70 17.77
C ALA A 247 -17.76 -13.78 18.81
N ASP A 248 -19.04 -13.94 19.19
CA ASP A 248 -19.47 -14.87 20.25
C ASP A 248 -19.19 -16.35 19.94
N TRP A 249 -19.06 -16.71 18.66
CA TRP A 249 -18.77 -18.07 18.21
C TRP A 249 -17.27 -18.41 18.18
N ILE A 250 -16.39 -17.41 18.37
CA ILE A 250 -14.95 -17.64 18.49
C ILE A 250 -14.62 -17.91 19.96
N GLY A 251 -13.68 -18.85 20.19
CA GLY A 251 -13.24 -19.22 21.54
C GLY A 251 -12.86 -18.00 22.40
N GLU A 252 -13.38 -17.97 23.62
CA GLU A 252 -13.30 -16.79 24.50
C GLU A 252 -11.87 -16.34 24.85
N ASP A 253 -10.93 -17.28 24.83
CA ASP A 253 -9.52 -17.04 25.15
C ASP A 253 -8.70 -16.53 23.94
N THR A 254 -9.35 -16.28 22.81
CA THR A 254 -8.69 -15.83 21.58
C THR A 254 -8.32 -14.34 21.69
N GLU A 255 -7.02 -14.06 21.66
CA GLU A 255 -6.48 -12.71 21.59
C GLU A 255 -5.68 -12.57 20.30
N ILE A 256 -5.90 -11.48 19.56
CA ILE A 256 -5.31 -11.34 18.23
C ILE A 256 -5.20 -9.88 17.79
N VAL A 257 -4.24 -9.61 16.91
CA VAL A 257 -4.19 -8.38 16.10
C VAL A 257 -4.51 -8.71 14.64
N LEU A 258 -5.57 -8.09 14.10
CA LEU A 258 -5.93 -8.18 12.67
C LEU A 258 -5.51 -6.89 11.96
N ILE A 259 -4.78 -6.99 10.86
CA ILE A 259 -4.37 -5.84 10.07
C ILE A 259 -5.11 -5.87 8.72
N ASP A 260 -6.06 -4.95 8.54
CA ASP A 260 -6.75 -4.73 7.27
C ASP A 260 -5.94 -3.77 6.39
N GLY A 261 -5.24 -4.35 5.41
CA GLY A 261 -4.44 -3.62 4.44
C GLY A 261 -5.23 -3.10 3.23
N GLU A 262 -4.57 -2.25 2.43
CA GLU A 262 -5.05 -1.93 1.09
C GLU A 262 -5.10 -3.19 0.21
N GLY A 263 -6.14 -3.34 -0.61
CA GLY A 263 -6.21 -4.42 -1.60
C GLY A 263 -5.13 -4.30 -2.67
N ILE A 264 -4.68 -5.43 -3.20
CA ILE A 264 -3.70 -5.49 -4.30
C ILE A 264 -4.37 -5.36 -5.67
N GLY A 265 -3.56 -5.11 -6.73
CA GLY A 265 -4.01 -5.18 -8.13
C GLY A 265 -4.77 -3.97 -8.69
N HIS A 266 -4.76 -2.80 -8.01
CA HIS A 266 -5.56 -1.63 -8.45
C HIS A 266 -4.94 -0.87 -9.64
N ASP A 267 -3.63 -0.68 -9.63
CA ASP A 267 -2.90 -0.10 -10.77
C ASP A 267 -2.14 -1.22 -11.49
N THR A 268 -2.00 -1.14 -12.82
CA THR A 268 -1.39 -2.20 -13.66
C THR A 268 0.00 -2.66 -13.19
N LYS A 269 0.71 -1.82 -12.43
CA LYS A 269 2.00 -2.15 -11.83
C LYS A 269 1.89 -2.87 -10.48
N GLU A 270 0.91 -2.52 -9.65
CA GLU A 270 0.62 -3.27 -8.41
C GLU A 270 0.12 -4.68 -8.72
N ALA A 271 -0.42 -4.92 -9.91
CA ALA A 271 -0.76 -6.25 -10.40
C ALA A 271 0.48 -7.13 -10.66
N SER A 272 1.63 -6.52 -11.00
CA SER A 272 2.89 -7.23 -11.26
C SER A 272 3.83 -7.30 -10.06
N GLN A 273 3.79 -6.31 -9.15
CA GLN A 273 4.69 -6.21 -8.01
C GLN A 273 4.01 -5.54 -6.83
N LEU A 274 4.18 -6.08 -5.62
CA LEU A 274 3.62 -5.48 -4.41
C LEU A 274 4.35 -4.18 -4.04
N ALA A 275 3.58 -3.20 -3.55
CA ALA A 275 4.15 -1.97 -3.00
C ALA A 275 4.93 -2.24 -1.68
N PRO A 276 5.97 -1.45 -1.36
CA PRO A 276 6.85 -1.67 -0.20
C PRO A 276 6.13 -1.78 1.15
N ARG A 277 5.02 -1.06 1.30
CA ARG A 277 4.16 -1.13 2.49
C ARG A 277 3.69 -2.55 2.84
N HIS A 278 3.46 -3.41 1.83
CA HIS A 278 3.01 -4.78 2.07
C HIS A 278 4.13 -5.60 2.69
N TYR A 279 5.37 -5.42 2.22
CA TYR A 279 6.54 -6.09 2.78
C TYR A 279 6.81 -5.67 4.23
N GLU A 280 6.53 -4.43 4.61
CA GLU A 280 6.60 -4.02 6.02
C GLU A 280 5.59 -4.74 6.91
N HIS A 281 4.39 -5.00 6.39
CA HIS A 281 3.39 -5.79 7.11
C HIS A 281 3.78 -7.26 7.17
N PHE A 282 4.34 -7.83 6.09
CA PHE A 282 4.84 -9.21 6.10
C PHE A 282 5.94 -9.41 7.15
N TYR A 283 6.84 -8.44 7.27
CA TYR A 283 7.92 -8.48 8.25
C TYR A 283 7.38 -8.47 9.69
N ARG A 284 6.39 -7.62 9.97
CA ARG A 284 5.85 -7.38 11.32
C ARG A 284 4.77 -8.36 11.78
N SER A 285 4.19 -9.12 10.85
CA SER A 285 3.14 -10.08 11.16
C SER A 285 3.70 -11.47 11.37
N ASP A 286 2.99 -12.25 12.17
CA ASP A 286 3.31 -13.65 12.44
C ASP A 286 2.71 -14.54 11.34
N ALA A 287 1.51 -14.16 10.85
CA ALA A 287 0.87 -14.80 9.72
C ALA A 287 0.44 -13.79 8.65
N ILE A 288 0.51 -14.23 7.39
CA ILE A 288 0.04 -13.53 6.20
C ILE A 288 -1.10 -14.35 5.63
N VAL A 289 -2.32 -13.81 5.69
CA VAL A 289 -3.51 -14.44 5.09
C VAL A 289 -3.71 -13.84 3.70
N LEU A 290 -3.41 -14.63 2.66
CA LEU A 290 -3.73 -14.30 1.28
C LEU A 290 -5.16 -14.76 0.97
N VAL A 291 -6.07 -13.81 0.79
CA VAL A 291 -7.47 -14.06 0.46
C VAL A 291 -7.67 -13.98 -1.05
N GLU A 292 -8.13 -15.08 -1.63
CA GLU A 292 -8.47 -15.22 -3.05
C GLU A 292 -9.96 -15.55 -3.24
N GLU A 293 -10.51 -15.24 -4.40
CA GLU A 293 -11.87 -15.65 -4.76
C GLU A 293 -11.84 -17.05 -5.40
N SER A 294 -12.60 -17.99 -4.84
CA SER A 294 -12.63 -19.40 -5.27
C SER A 294 -13.06 -19.58 -6.72
N LYS A 295 -13.90 -18.70 -7.26
CA LYS A 295 -14.40 -18.81 -8.65
C LYS A 295 -13.30 -18.62 -9.70
N LYS A 296 -12.33 -17.77 -9.41
CA LYS A 296 -11.24 -17.35 -10.32
C LYS A 296 -9.99 -17.01 -9.52
N PRO A 297 -9.41 -17.98 -8.79
CA PRO A 297 -8.29 -17.70 -7.92
C PRO A 297 -7.08 -17.29 -8.76
N PHE A 298 -6.32 -16.31 -8.28
CA PHE A 298 -5.08 -15.82 -8.88
C PHE A 298 -5.18 -15.23 -10.29
N VAL A 299 -6.37 -14.94 -10.81
CA VAL A 299 -6.56 -14.33 -12.15
C VAL A 299 -6.01 -12.91 -12.25
N ALA A 300 -5.94 -12.19 -11.13
CA ALA A 300 -5.37 -10.84 -11.06
C ALA A 300 -4.00 -10.83 -10.36
N SER A 301 -3.87 -10.19 -9.19
CA SER A 301 -2.55 -9.92 -8.61
C SER A 301 -2.06 -10.98 -7.63
N GLY A 302 -2.89 -11.99 -7.33
CA GLY A 302 -2.58 -13.11 -6.45
C GLY A 302 -1.31 -13.90 -6.82
N LYS A 303 -1.09 -14.20 -8.10
CA LYS A 303 0.14 -14.89 -8.56
C LYS A 303 1.40 -14.07 -8.22
N SER A 304 1.37 -12.77 -8.47
CA SER A 304 2.48 -11.85 -8.18
C SER A 304 2.70 -11.69 -6.68
N ALA A 305 1.63 -11.74 -5.88
CA ALA A 305 1.70 -11.76 -4.43
C ALA A 305 2.39 -13.03 -3.92
N LEU A 306 1.96 -14.22 -4.39
CA LEU A 306 2.61 -15.50 -4.06
C LEU A 306 4.10 -15.49 -4.41
N LYS A 307 4.43 -15.08 -5.64
CA LYS A 307 5.83 -14.92 -6.06
C LYS A 307 6.60 -14.03 -5.10
N SER A 308 6.06 -12.86 -4.78
CA SER A 308 6.73 -11.90 -3.91
C SER A 308 6.96 -12.41 -2.49
N ILE A 309 6.02 -13.19 -1.95
CA ILE A 309 6.09 -13.80 -0.61
C ILE A 309 7.23 -14.83 -0.56
N PHE A 310 7.26 -15.78 -1.50
CA PHE A 310 8.30 -16.82 -1.51
C PHE A 310 9.69 -16.28 -1.84
N GLU A 311 9.81 -15.36 -2.80
CA GLU A 311 11.12 -14.80 -3.19
C GLU A 311 11.79 -14.00 -2.07
N ARG A 312 11.00 -13.49 -1.11
CA ARG A 312 11.49 -12.73 0.04
C ARG A 312 11.53 -13.55 1.33
N GLY A 313 11.29 -14.87 1.25
CA GLY A 313 11.39 -15.77 2.39
C GLY A 313 10.20 -15.76 3.34
N TYR A 314 9.02 -15.28 2.92
CA TYR A 314 7.82 -15.23 3.78
C TYR A 314 6.91 -16.47 3.66
N GLY A 315 7.34 -17.51 2.93
CA GLY A 315 6.52 -18.69 2.64
C GLY A 315 6.00 -19.41 3.87
N GLU A 316 6.80 -19.50 4.94
CA GLU A 316 6.40 -20.16 6.20
C GLU A 316 5.28 -19.42 6.96
N LYS A 317 5.13 -18.11 6.74
CA LYS A 317 4.09 -17.28 7.35
C LYS A 317 2.78 -17.30 6.56
N LEU A 318 2.74 -17.94 5.39
CA LEU A 318 1.62 -17.86 4.46
C LEU A 318 0.49 -18.83 4.81
N LEU A 319 -0.71 -18.27 4.94
CA LEU A 319 -2.00 -18.96 4.97
C LEU A 319 -2.80 -18.49 3.75
N ILE A 320 -3.46 -19.40 3.04
CA ILE A 320 -4.29 -19.07 1.87
C ILE A 320 -5.75 -19.34 2.20
N VAL A 321 -6.59 -18.33 2.07
CA VAL A 321 -8.04 -18.44 2.26
C VAL A 321 -8.74 -18.25 0.93
N PHE A 322 -9.46 -19.26 0.48
CA PHE A 322 -10.33 -19.20 -0.68
C PHE A 322 -11.75 -18.83 -0.27
N SER A 323 -12.17 -17.62 -0.63
CA SER A 323 -13.47 -17.06 -0.29
C SER A 323 -14.53 -17.33 -1.37
N LYS A 324 -15.81 -17.28 -0.99
CA LYS A 324 -16.96 -17.45 -1.89
C LYS A 324 -16.96 -18.83 -2.57
N LEU A 325 -16.62 -19.88 -1.81
CA LEU A 325 -16.67 -21.25 -2.30
C LEU A 325 -18.06 -21.61 -2.83
N ASP A 326 -19.12 -21.05 -2.23
CA ASP A 326 -20.51 -21.19 -2.67
C ASP A 326 -20.74 -20.81 -4.14
N GLU A 327 -19.97 -19.87 -4.68
CA GLU A 327 -20.07 -19.41 -6.07
C GLU A 327 -19.33 -20.30 -7.10
N VAL A 328 -18.58 -21.32 -6.65
CA VAL A 328 -17.85 -22.24 -7.52
C VAL A 328 -18.82 -23.25 -8.15
N MET A 329 -18.68 -23.41 -9.47
CA MET A 329 -19.43 -24.37 -10.28
C MET A 329 -18.44 -25.20 -11.08
N PRO A 330 -18.07 -26.41 -10.60
CA PRO A 330 -17.23 -27.35 -11.33
C PRO A 330 -17.85 -27.73 -12.68
N TYR A 331 -17.01 -28.08 -13.66
CA TYR A 331 -17.48 -28.56 -14.95
C TYR A 331 -18.17 -29.93 -14.82
N ASP A 332 -19.28 -30.12 -15.54
CA ASP A 332 -20.01 -31.39 -15.64
C ASP A 332 -20.58 -31.96 -14.33
N VAL A 333 -20.80 -31.11 -13.31
CA VAL A 333 -21.47 -31.47 -12.05
C VAL A 333 -22.71 -30.60 -11.84
N ASP A 334 -23.90 -31.20 -11.90
CA ASP A 334 -25.19 -30.47 -11.79
C ASP A 334 -25.48 -29.98 -10.35
N ASP A 335 -25.01 -30.71 -9.33
CA ASP A 335 -25.17 -30.38 -7.90
C ASP A 335 -23.84 -30.63 -7.16
N PRO A 336 -22.90 -29.67 -7.24
CA PRO A 336 -21.54 -29.88 -6.74
C PRO A 336 -21.47 -29.84 -5.22
N SER A 337 -20.86 -30.88 -4.65
CA SER A 337 -20.55 -30.95 -3.22
C SER A 337 -19.46 -29.92 -2.85
N ARG A 338 -19.26 -29.70 -1.54
CA ARG A 338 -18.16 -28.86 -1.04
C ARG A 338 -16.79 -29.38 -1.52
N GLU A 339 -16.61 -30.70 -1.54
CA GLU A 339 -15.37 -31.36 -1.97
C GLU A 339 -15.12 -31.13 -3.47
N ASP A 340 -16.14 -31.30 -4.33
CA ASP A 340 -16.02 -31.03 -5.77
C ASP A 340 -15.58 -29.58 -6.05
N LYS A 341 -16.10 -28.63 -5.27
CA LYS A 341 -15.74 -27.21 -5.37
C LYS A 341 -14.31 -26.94 -4.90
N ILE A 342 -13.87 -27.62 -3.84
CA ILE A 342 -12.49 -27.52 -3.33
C ILE A 342 -11.50 -28.08 -4.35
N ASP A 343 -11.82 -29.21 -4.98
CA ASP A 343 -10.98 -29.83 -6.00
C ASP A 343 -10.77 -28.91 -7.22
N GLU A 344 -11.84 -28.25 -7.70
CA GLU A 344 -11.74 -27.26 -8.80
C GLU A 344 -10.82 -26.08 -8.43
N VAL A 345 -10.91 -25.59 -7.19
CA VAL A 345 -10.05 -24.52 -6.67
C VAL A 345 -8.59 -24.99 -6.57
N ASN A 346 -8.37 -26.21 -6.08
CA ASN A 346 -7.05 -26.82 -5.96
C ASN A 346 -6.37 -27.01 -7.31
N HIS A 347 -7.10 -27.46 -8.33
CA HIS A 347 -6.57 -27.53 -9.69
C HIS A 347 -6.12 -26.16 -10.21
N SER A 348 -6.87 -25.10 -9.89
CA SER A 348 -6.47 -23.73 -10.25
C SER A 348 -5.20 -23.29 -9.50
N LEU A 349 -5.07 -23.63 -8.21
CA LEU A 349 -3.86 -23.40 -7.42
C LEU A 349 -2.66 -24.15 -8.01
N GLU A 350 -2.77 -25.45 -8.28
CA GLU A 350 -1.71 -26.29 -8.87
C GLU A 350 -1.16 -25.70 -10.17
N ASN A 351 -2.04 -25.19 -11.03
CA ASN A 351 -1.66 -24.52 -12.28
C ASN A 351 -0.78 -23.29 -12.03
N VAL A 352 -1.12 -22.48 -11.03
CA VAL A 352 -0.35 -21.29 -10.64
C VAL A 352 1.00 -21.68 -10.04
N LEU A 353 1.03 -22.70 -9.17
CA LEU A 353 2.27 -23.21 -8.58
C LEU A 353 3.20 -23.78 -9.65
N SER A 354 2.67 -24.49 -10.65
CA SER A 354 3.42 -24.97 -11.80
C SER A 354 4.00 -23.82 -12.63
N ALA A 355 3.21 -22.78 -12.89
CA ALA A 355 3.68 -21.58 -13.59
C ALA A 355 4.82 -20.87 -12.83
N LEU A 356 4.72 -20.75 -11.51
CA LEU A 356 5.76 -20.14 -10.67
C LEU A 356 7.04 -20.99 -10.60
N LYS A 357 6.92 -22.32 -10.57
CA LYS A 357 8.07 -23.24 -10.69
C LYS A 357 8.80 -23.06 -12.03
N ASN A 358 8.07 -22.87 -13.12
CA ASN A 358 8.68 -22.57 -14.44
C ASN A 358 9.43 -21.23 -14.45
N GLU A 359 9.03 -20.27 -13.61
CA GLU A 359 9.74 -19.02 -13.35
C GLU A 359 10.92 -19.17 -12.36
N ARG A 360 11.26 -20.40 -11.93
CA ARG A 360 12.31 -20.72 -10.94
C ARG A 360 12.07 -20.10 -9.57
N VAL A 361 10.81 -19.97 -9.17
CA VAL A 361 10.44 -19.64 -7.80
C VAL A 361 10.44 -20.93 -6.97
N GLU A 362 11.31 -20.98 -5.96
CA GLU A 362 11.29 -22.04 -4.96
C GLU A 362 10.08 -21.81 -4.05
N LEU A 363 9.14 -22.75 -4.05
CA LEU A 363 7.89 -22.65 -3.30
C LEU A 363 7.54 -24.00 -2.69
N SER A 364 7.10 -23.96 -1.42
CA SER A 364 6.53 -25.08 -0.69
C SER A 364 5.32 -24.58 0.06
N LEU A 365 4.15 -25.13 -0.27
CA LEU A 365 2.91 -24.89 0.46
C LEU A 365 2.58 -26.16 1.25
N ASN A 366 2.10 -25.97 2.46
CA ASN A 366 1.52 -27.04 3.27
C ASN A 366 0.00 -27.01 3.04
N ASP A 367 -0.61 -28.17 2.78
CA ASP A 367 -2.05 -28.28 2.57
C ASP A 367 -2.82 -27.85 3.83
N GLU A 368 -2.23 -28.00 5.02
CA GLU A 368 -2.76 -27.51 6.30
C GLU A 368 -2.86 -25.97 6.40
N ASN A 369 -2.28 -25.24 5.44
CA ASN A 369 -2.36 -23.79 5.35
C ASN A 369 -3.37 -23.31 4.29
N LEU A 370 -4.18 -24.21 3.72
CA LEU A 370 -5.24 -23.91 2.76
C LEU A 370 -6.60 -23.99 3.44
N PHE A 371 -7.40 -22.93 3.33
CA PHE A 371 -8.70 -22.81 3.98
C PHE A 371 -9.78 -22.40 2.99
N TYR A 372 -10.98 -22.93 3.14
CA TYR A 372 -12.07 -22.72 2.18
C TYR A 372 -13.30 -22.15 2.87
N PHE A 373 -13.67 -20.93 2.51
CA PHE A 373 -14.76 -20.21 3.14
C PHE A 373 -15.96 -20.15 2.20
N SER A 374 -17.14 -20.54 2.71
CA SER A 374 -18.40 -20.52 1.99
C SER A 374 -19.35 -19.52 2.63
N ALA A 375 -20.13 -18.80 1.82
CA ALA A 375 -21.26 -17.97 2.27
C ALA A 375 -20.96 -16.98 3.43
N VAL A 376 -19.72 -16.48 3.55
CA VAL A 376 -19.25 -15.61 4.65
C VAL A 376 -20.05 -14.30 4.77
N SER A 377 -20.75 -13.88 3.71
CA SER A 377 -21.62 -12.70 3.75
C SER A 377 -22.97 -12.95 4.40
N GLU A 378 -23.39 -14.20 4.60
CA GLU A 378 -24.65 -14.54 5.27
C GLU A 378 -24.58 -14.27 6.77
N THR A 379 -25.73 -14.14 7.44
CA THR A 379 -25.78 -13.83 8.88
C THR A 379 -25.26 -14.99 9.72
N GLU A 380 -25.69 -16.20 9.39
CA GLU A 380 -25.28 -17.44 10.05
C GLU A 380 -24.20 -18.11 9.19
N LEU A 381 -23.14 -18.59 9.83
CA LEU A 381 -22.08 -19.34 9.17
C LEU A 381 -22.37 -20.84 9.33
N ASP A 382 -22.07 -21.63 8.29
CA ASP A 382 -22.08 -23.08 8.40
C ASP A 382 -20.92 -23.58 9.28
N ASN A 383 -21.08 -24.78 9.85
CA ASN A 383 -20.07 -25.36 10.75
C ASN A 383 -18.71 -25.55 10.08
N ASP A 384 -18.67 -25.96 8.80
CA ASP A 384 -17.40 -26.15 8.10
C ASP A 384 -16.65 -24.82 7.99
N THR A 385 -17.34 -23.73 7.63
CA THR A 385 -16.75 -22.39 7.58
C THR A 385 -16.30 -21.92 8.97
N ILE A 386 -17.03 -22.20 10.05
CA ILE A 386 -16.60 -21.89 11.43
C ILE A 386 -15.32 -22.64 11.83
N ASP A 387 -15.23 -23.92 11.46
CA ASP A 387 -14.05 -24.75 11.72
C ASP A 387 -12.83 -24.22 10.94
N GLU A 388 -13.04 -23.74 9.72
CA GLU A 388 -12.01 -23.10 8.88
C GLU A 388 -11.51 -21.78 9.51
N PHE A 389 -12.41 -20.94 10.02
CA PHE A 389 -12.03 -19.74 10.78
C PHE A 389 -11.18 -20.10 12.02
N THR A 390 -11.63 -21.09 12.78
CA THR A 390 -10.93 -21.56 13.98
C THR A 390 -9.53 -22.08 13.63
N SER A 391 -9.41 -22.81 12.50
CA SER A 391 -8.15 -23.36 12.03
C SER A 391 -7.16 -22.28 11.58
N VAL A 392 -7.62 -21.23 10.87
CA VAL A 392 -6.78 -20.07 10.52
C VAL A 392 -6.18 -19.43 11.78
N MET A 393 -7.01 -19.24 12.80
CA MET A 393 -6.62 -18.62 14.07
C MET A 393 -5.66 -19.49 14.89
N GLY A 394 -5.92 -20.80 14.93
CA GLY A 394 -5.02 -21.77 15.54
C GLY A 394 -3.65 -21.79 14.88
N ARG A 395 -3.61 -21.86 13.54
CA ARG A 395 -2.35 -21.84 12.77
C ARG A 395 -1.59 -20.54 12.93
N ALA A 396 -2.26 -19.39 12.96
CA ALA A 396 -1.60 -18.12 13.24
C ALA A 396 -1.01 -18.06 14.65
N SER A 397 -1.68 -18.66 15.64
CA SER A 397 -1.17 -18.77 17.01
C SER A 397 0.04 -19.70 17.10
N GLU A 398 0.02 -20.82 16.36
CA GLU A 398 1.17 -21.74 16.26
C GLU A 398 2.39 -21.05 15.63
N LEU A 399 2.20 -20.32 14.53
CA LEU A 399 3.26 -19.54 13.88
C LEU A 399 3.83 -18.46 14.80
N PHE A 400 2.99 -17.81 15.60
CA PHE A 400 3.42 -16.83 16.60
C PHE A 400 4.23 -17.46 17.74
N SER A 401 3.85 -18.66 18.19
CA SER A 401 4.52 -19.35 19.30
C SER A 401 5.83 -20.05 18.92
N PHE A 402 6.15 -20.11 17.62
CA PHE A 402 7.29 -20.87 17.13
C PHE A 402 8.61 -20.17 17.45
N GLU A 403 9.51 -20.86 18.16
CA GLU A 403 10.88 -20.37 18.39
C GLU A 403 11.69 -20.43 17.10
N THR A 404 12.16 -19.27 16.65
CA THR A 404 13.02 -19.18 15.47
C THR A 404 14.36 -19.83 15.76
N THR A 405 14.74 -20.80 14.92
CA THR A 405 16.09 -21.37 14.94
C THR A 405 16.86 -20.89 13.73
N PHE A 406 18.15 -20.62 13.91
CA PHE A 406 19.01 -20.10 12.87
C PHE A 406 20.35 -20.83 12.83
N ILE A 407 20.82 -21.16 11.63
CA ILE A 407 22.18 -21.63 11.40
C ILE A 407 22.93 -20.62 10.52
N LYS A 408 24.09 -20.17 10.98
CA LYS A 408 24.89 -19.18 10.23
C LYS A 408 25.44 -19.79 8.93
N PRO A 409 25.11 -19.23 7.76
CA PRO A 409 25.78 -19.56 6.50
C PRO A 409 27.15 -18.88 6.38
N GLU A 410 28.04 -19.49 5.60
CA GLU A 410 29.35 -18.95 5.26
C GLU A 410 29.35 -18.48 3.80
N TYR A 411 29.63 -17.19 3.57
CA TYR A 411 29.68 -16.59 2.24
C TYR A 411 31.06 -16.05 1.88
N ASP A 412 31.34 -15.97 0.58
CA ASP A 412 32.47 -15.21 0.05
C ASP A 412 32.01 -13.89 -0.54
N PHE A 413 32.13 -12.85 0.27
CA PHE A 413 31.70 -11.51 -0.10
C PHE A 413 32.57 -10.85 -1.18
N GLU A 414 33.72 -11.41 -1.58
CA GLU A 414 34.44 -10.91 -2.74
C GLU A 414 33.63 -11.14 -4.02
N MET A 415 32.91 -12.25 -4.10
CA MET A 415 32.05 -12.59 -5.24
C MET A 415 30.85 -11.65 -5.37
N LEU A 416 30.29 -11.15 -4.26
CA LEU A 416 29.13 -10.24 -4.22
C LEU A 416 29.35 -8.96 -5.06
N SER A 417 30.57 -8.44 -5.09
CA SER A 417 30.92 -7.20 -5.81
C SER A 417 30.73 -7.31 -7.34
N GLY A 418 30.79 -8.53 -7.87
CA GLY A 418 30.54 -8.85 -9.27
C GLY A 418 29.05 -8.91 -9.63
N TYR A 419 28.18 -9.22 -8.66
CA TYR A 419 26.73 -9.35 -8.89
C TYR A 419 26.04 -7.99 -9.06
N LEU A 420 26.52 -6.93 -8.40
CA LEU A 420 25.87 -5.60 -8.36
C LEU A 420 26.01 -4.72 -9.62
N ARG A 421 26.26 -5.33 -10.80
CA ARG A 421 26.69 -4.58 -12.00
C ARG A 421 25.54 -4.05 -12.84
N GLU A 422 24.47 -4.80 -13.00
CA GLU A 422 23.43 -4.52 -14.00
C GLU A 422 22.23 -3.80 -13.38
N SER A 423 21.92 -4.04 -12.10
CA SER A 423 20.76 -3.49 -11.37
C SER A 423 20.70 -1.97 -11.39
N THR A 424 21.81 -1.30 -11.08
CA THR A 424 21.88 0.17 -11.04
C THR A 424 21.63 0.80 -12.41
N GLU A 425 22.17 0.20 -13.48
CA GLU A 425 21.93 0.68 -14.85
C GLU A 425 20.48 0.44 -15.28
N GLN A 426 19.93 -0.73 -14.97
CA GLN A 426 18.54 -1.07 -15.30
C GLN A 426 17.56 -0.11 -14.61
N PHE A 427 17.79 0.18 -13.32
CA PHE A 427 17.00 1.15 -12.57
C PHE A 427 17.03 2.54 -13.23
N ILE A 428 18.23 3.06 -13.52
CA ILE A 428 18.38 4.38 -14.13
C ILE A 428 17.73 4.45 -15.52
N LYS A 429 17.88 3.40 -16.34
CA LYS A 429 17.25 3.29 -17.67
C LYS A 429 15.71 3.28 -17.56
N LEU A 430 15.17 2.52 -16.61
CA LEU A 430 13.73 2.48 -16.33
C LEU A 430 13.17 3.88 -16.05
N TYR A 431 13.76 4.60 -15.09
CA TYR A 431 13.27 5.93 -14.71
C TYR A 431 13.48 7.00 -15.78
N GLN A 432 14.54 6.90 -16.59
CA GLN A 432 14.71 7.76 -17.75
C GLN A 432 13.57 7.58 -18.77
N GLY A 433 13.17 6.32 -19.02
CA GLY A 433 12.06 5.98 -19.90
C GLY A 433 10.71 6.43 -19.35
N LEU A 434 10.43 6.15 -18.08
CA LEU A 434 9.17 6.55 -17.42
C LEU A 434 9.00 8.07 -17.43
N LEU A 435 10.00 8.83 -16.97
CA LEU A 435 9.94 10.29 -16.91
C LEU A 435 9.79 10.94 -18.30
N GLY A 436 10.29 10.30 -19.35
CA GLY A 436 10.18 10.79 -20.73
C GLY A 436 8.80 10.58 -21.35
N ARG A 437 8.04 9.57 -20.91
CA ARG A 437 6.74 9.20 -21.51
C ARG A 437 5.53 9.73 -20.77
N GLN A 438 5.67 10.05 -19.48
CA GLN A 438 4.53 10.42 -18.63
C GLN A 438 4.20 11.91 -18.72
N HIS A 439 2.89 12.22 -18.67
CA HIS A 439 2.37 13.58 -18.62
C HIS A 439 2.92 14.35 -17.41
N TRP A 440 3.07 15.67 -17.54
CA TRP A 440 3.71 16.51 -16.53
C TRP A 440 2.99 16.49 -15.18
N GLN A 441 1.65 16.44 -15.17
CA GLN A 441 0.85 16.32 -13.94
C GLN A 441 1.21 15.04 -13.18
N THR A 442 1.38 13.93 -13.89
CA THR A 442 1.80 12.65 -13.29
C THR A 442 3.19 12.78 -12.68
N VAL A 443 4.13 13.42 -13.38
CA VAL A 443 5.50 13.64 -12.87
C VAL A 443 5.52 14.57 -11.66
N LYS A 444 4.72 15.65 -11.68
CA LYS A 444 4.59 16.61 -10.57
C LYS A 444 3.94 15.95 -9.34
N ALA A 445 2.89 15.14 -9.55
CA ALA A 445 2.22 14.36 -8.53
C ALA A 445 3.14 13.30 -7.90
N PHE A 446 3.98 12.65 -8.71
CA PHE A 446 5.05 11.75 -8.23
C PHE A 446 6.08 12.51 -7.38
N ASN A 447 6.62 13.62 -7.89
CA ASN A 447 7.60 14.45 -7.17
C ASN A 447 7.08 14.90 -5.80
N ARG A 448 5.81 15.34 -5.75
CA ARG A 448 5.15 15.73 -4.50
C ARG A 448 5.13 14.59 -3.47
N ARG A 449 4.81 13.37 -3.91
CA ARG A 449 4.81 12.18 -3.05
C ARG A 449 6.22 11.82 -2.54
N MET A 450 7.26 12.06 -3.34
CA MET A 450 8.65 11.92 -2.86
C MET A 450 8.97 12.92 -1.74
N CYS A 451 8.53 14.17 -1.86
CA CYS A 451 8.67 15.18 -0.80
C CYS A 451 7.96 14.76 0.50
N TRP A 452 6.81 14.10 0.38
CA TRP A 452 6.03 13.60 1.52
C TRP A 452 6.56 12.32 2.16
N GLY A 453 7.60 11.71 1.60
CA GLY A 453 8.06 10.40 2.07
C GLY A 453 7.11 9.25 1.73
N VAL A 454 6.33 9.36 0.65
CA VAL A 454 5.45 8.29 0.14
C VAL A 454 6.18 7.50 -0.96
N ASP A 455 6.33 6.18 -0.79
CA ASP A 455 7.23 5.33 -1.60
C ASP A 455 6.89 5.18 -3.10
N GLY A 456 5.76 5.69 -3.56
CA GLY A 456 5.40 5.60 -4.97
C GLY A 456 4.07 6.23 -5.37
N PHE A 457 3.85 6.27 -6.69
CA PHE A 457 2.67 6.79 -7.37
C PHE A 457 2.48 6.12 -8.73
N ARG A 458 1.35 5.42 -8.92
CA ARG A 458 1.04 4.70 -10.17
C ARG A 458 2.22 3.81 -10.61
N MET A 459 2.84 4.14 -11.75
CA MET A 459 3.98 3.41 -12.30
C MET A 459 5.34 3.79 -11.69
N PHE A 460 5.41 4.89 -10.94
CA PHE A 460 6.65 5.34 -10.30
C PHE A 460 6.71 4.76 -8.88
N THR A 461 7.44 3.66 -8.71
CA THR A 461 7.61 2.96 -7.43
C THR A 461 9.09 2.78 -7.12
N PRO A 462 9.85 3.88 -6.93
CA PRO A 462 11.31 3.84 -6.98
C PRO A 462 11.92 2.98 -5.88
N ILE A 463 11.27 2.89 -4.73
CA ILE A 463 11.75 2.03 -3.64
C ILE A 463 11.56 0.55 -3.99
N ALA A 464 10.40 0.18 -4.54
CA ALA A 464 10.12 -1.19 -4.96
C ALA A 464 10.96 -1.61 -6.18
N ASP A 465 11.11 -0.72 -7.16
CA ASP A 465 11.92 -0.97 -8.35
C ASP A 465 13.39 -1.12 -8.00
N PHE A 466 13.88 -0.29 -7.06
CA PHE A 466 15.25 -0.40 -6.57
C PHE A 466 15.46 -1.71 -5.82
N GLU A 467 14.56 -2.03 -4.89
CA GLU A 467 14.61 -3.27 -4.11
C GLU A 467 14.59 -4.50 -5.00
N GLU A 468 13.66 -4.57 -5.98
CA GLU A 468 13.56 -5.68 -6.92
C GLU A 468 14.87 -5.89 -7.67
N LYS A 469 15.44 -4.83 -8.25
CA LYS A 469 16.67 -4.95 -9.07
C LYS A 469 17.87 -5.40 -8.23
N ILE A 470 17.97 -4.97 -6.98
CA ILE A 470 19.02 -5.41 -6.08
C ILE A 470 18.77 -6.85 -5.62
N ASN A 471 17.54 -7.21 -5.27
CA ASN A 471 17.19 -8.57 -4.87
C ASN A 471 17.39 -9.58 -6.00
N ASP A 472 17.08 -9.24 -7.25
CA ASP A 472 17.32 -10.11 -8.41
C ASP A 472 18.79 -10.55 -8.50
N GLU A 473 19.74 -9.65 -8.19
CA GLU A 473 21.17 -9.94 -8.22
C GLU A 473 21.68 -10.63 -6.96
N VAL A 474 21.17 -10.23 -5.79
CA VAL A 474 21.63 -10.73 -4.48
C VAL A 474 20.98 -12.07 -4.10
N LYS A 475 19.78 -12.38 -4.62
CA LYS A 475 19.03 -13.62 -4.32
C LYS A 475 19.88 -14.86 -4.59
N SER A 476 20.55 -14.93 -5.74
CA SER A 476 21.43 -16.07 -6.06
C SER A 476 22.60 -16.20 -5.09
N PHE A 477 23.13 -15.09 -4.59
CA PHE A 477 24.22 -15.11 -3.62
C PHE A 477 23.73 -15.63 -2.27
N ILE A 478 22.63 -15.08 -1.74
CA ILE A 478 22.04 -15.51 -0.45
C ILE A 478 21.63 -16.99 -0.49
N SER A 479 21.01 -17.45 -1.57
CA SER A 479 20.56 -18.85 -1.69
C SER A 479 21.70 -19.87 -1.81
N ASN A 480 22.94 -19.46 -2.09
CA ASN A 480 24.05 -20.38 -2.35
C ASN A 480 25.27 -20.08 -1.46
N PRO A 481 25.19 -20.35 -0.15
CA PRO A 481 26.35 -20.22 0.73
C PRO A 481 27.45 -21.24 0.37
N LYS A 482 28.71 -20.89 0.65
CA LYS A 482 29.86 -21.78 0.47
C LYS A 482 29.88 -22.91 1.49
N GLY A 483 29.36 -22.64 2.68
CA GLY A 483 29.39 -23.53 3.82
C GLY A 483 28.38 -23.12 4.89
N TRP A 484 28.35 -23.88 5.96
CA TRP A 484 27.50 -23.63 7.12
C TRP A 484 28.33 -23.83 8.38
N SER A 485 28.05 -23.04 9.41
CA SER A 485 28.78 -23.09 10.69
C SER A 485 28.67 -24.44 11.40
N ALA A 486 27.64 -25.24 11.11
CA ALA A 486 27.47 -26.60 11.61
C ALA A 486 26.71 -27.49 10.61
N GLU A 487 26.82 -28.80 10.78
CA GLU A 487 26.05 -29.78 10.01
C GLU A 487 24.62 -29.87 10.56
N VAL A 488 23.65 -29.47 9.74
CA VAL A 488 22.22 -29.47 10.09
C VAL A 488 21.36 -29.96 8.93
N THR A 489 20.07 -30.19 9.20
CA THR A 489 19.09 -30.65 8.20
C THR A 489 18.93 -29.64 7.06
N GLY A 490 18.50 -30.14 5.89
CA GLY A 490 18.19 -29.26 4.75
C GLY A 490 17.06 -28.27 5.03
N LYS A 491 16.10 -28.66 5.88
CA LYS A 491 14.98 -27.80 6.31
C LYS A 491 15.49 -26.56 7.05
N LEU A 492 16.33 -26.75 8.08
CA LEU A 492 16.89 -25.64 8.86
C LEU A 492 17.77 -24.69 8.00
N LYS A 493 18.48 -25.25 7.00
CA LYS A 493 19.23 -24.44 6.02
C LYS A 493 18.31 -23.53 5.20
N SER A 494 17.20 -24.08 4.70
CA SER A 494 16.22 -23.30 3.92
C SER A 494 15.56 -22.22 4.78
N GLU A 495 15.15 -22.56 6.01
CA GLU A 495 14.55 -21.62 6.96
C GLU A 495 15.51 -20.47 7.31
N SER A 496 16.80 -20.78 7.52
CA SER A 496 17.82 -19.76 7.79
C SER A 496 18.08 -18.85 6.59
N ILE A 497 18.06 -19.40 5.36
CA ILE A 497 18.12 -18.58 4.13
C ILE A 497 16.92 -17.65 4.02
N ASP A 498 15.73 -18.16 4.30
CA ASP A 498 14.49 -17.38 4.22
C ASP A 498 14.45 -16.28 5.29
N GLN A 499 14.94 -16.53 6.50
CA GLN A 499 15.18 -15.51 7.53
C GLN A 499 16.10 -14.38 7.01
N ILE A 500 17.24 -14.73 6.39
CA ILE A 500 18.16 -13.74 5.82
C ILE A 500 17.50 -12.95 4.68
N LYS A 501 16.71 -13.60 3.82
CA LYS A 501 15.96 -12.89 2.76
C LYS A 501 14.99 -11.87 3.34
N ARG A 502 14.27 -12.20 4.40
CA ARG A 502 13.33 -11.29 5.08
C ARG A 502 14.05 -10.10 5.70
N GLU A 503 15.11 -10.37 6.46
CA GLU A 503 15.95 -9.32 7.08
C GLU A 503 16.57 -8.41 6.03
N PHE A 504 17.17 -8.99 4.99
CA PHE A 504 17.77 -8.22 3.91
C PHE A 504 16.74 -7.38 3.17
N ASN A 505 15.54 -7.91 2.89
CA ASN A 505 14.45 -7.18 2.25
C ASN A 505 14.03 -5.95 3.08
N GLN A 506 13.91 -6.08 4.40
CA GLN A 506 13.58 -4.96 5.29
C GLN A 506 14.70 -3.89 5.27
N LEU A 507 15.95 -4.31 5.36
CA LEU A 507 17.12 -3.44 5.35
C LEU A 507 17.29 -2.69 4.00
N ILE A 508 17.08 -3.36 2.86
CA ILE A 508 17.22 -2.73 1.53
C ILE A 508 16.10 -1.72 1.25
N LEU A 509 14.88 -1.97 1.73
CA LEU A 509 13.78 -1.01 1.64
C LEU A 509 14.09 0.26 2.46
N ALA A 510 14.61 0.10 3.68
CA ALA A 510 15.03 1.23 4.52
C ALA A 510 16.19 2.01 3.87
N PHE A 511 17.19 1.31 3.34
CA PHE A 511 18.31 1.90 2.61
C PHE A 511 17.86 2.65 1.35
N GLY A 512 16.93 2.08 0.58
CA GLY A 512 16.35 2.72 -0.59
C GLY A 512 15.65 4.04 -0.25
N ARG A 513 14.85 4.08 0.82
CA ARG A 513 14.18 5.31 1.28
C ARG A 513 15.18 6.36 1.75
N GLU A 514 16.20 5.95 2.47
CA GLU A 514 17.27 6.86 2.91
C GLU A 514 17.98 7.49 1.71
N THR A 515 18.41 6.64 0.77
CA THR A 515 19.24 7.03 -0.37
C THR A 515 18.47 7.80 -1.45
N ILE A 516 17.26 7.37 -1.77
CA ILE A 516 16.47 7.90 -2.90
C ILE A 516 15.58 9.07 -2.46
N MET A 517 15.12 9.10 -1.20
CA MET A 517 14.13 10.09 -0.74
C MET A 517 14.69 11.06 0.28
N LYS A 518 15.26 10.58 1.39
CA LYS A 518 15.64 11.44 2.52
C LYS A 518 16.92 12.23 2.27
N ILE A 519 18.00 11.59 1.84
CA ILE A 519 19.27 12.27 1.52
C ILE A 519 19.06 13.39 0.48
N PRO A 520 18.36 13.14 -0.65
CA PRO A 520 18.07 14.19 -1.64
C PRO A 520 16.78 14.98 -1.35
N ALA A 521 16.28 15.04 -0.10
CA ALA A 521 15.01 15.70 0.21
C ALA A 521 14.95 17.17 -0.28
N ILE A 522 16.04 17.92 -0.10
CA ILE A 522 16.15 19.31 -0.57
C ILE A 522 16.04 19.38 -2.11
N ASP A 523 16.67 18.45 -2.81
CA ASP A 523 16.63 18.40 -4.28
C ASP A 523 15.22 18.06 -4.80
N TRP A 524 14.48 17.20 -4.10
CA TRP A 524 13.07 16.92 -4.39
C TRP A 524 12.21 18.18 -4.21
N SER A 525 12.39 18.88 -3.09
CA SER A 525 11.69 20.15 -2.84
C SER A 525 12.04 21.22 -3.88
N GLU A 526 13.31 21.34 -4.29
CA GLU A 526 13.73 22.25 -5.36
C GLU A 526 13.04 21.87 -6.69
N ALA A 527 13.04 20.59 -7.05
CA ALA A 527 12.36 20.11 -8.26
C ALA A 527 10.85 20.43 -8.24
N LEU A 528 10.22 20.34 -7.07
CA LEU A 528 8.80 20.63 -6.89
C LEU A 528 8.53 22.13 -6.99
N SER A 529 9.47 22.96 -6.52
CA SER A 529 9.38 24.41 -6.52
C SER A 529 9.43 25.03 -7.91
N TYR A 530 9.97 24.34 -8.93
CA TYR A 530 10.02 24.89 -10.29
C TYR A 530 8.63 25.26 -10.80
N TYR A 531 8.53 26.46 -11.37
CA TYR A 531 7.33 27.08 -11.92
C TYR A 531 7.68 27.84 -13.22
N GLY A 532 6.68 28.13 -14.03
CA GLY A 532 6.79 28.88 -15.28
C GLY A 532 7.18 28.04 -16.50
N THR A 533 7.40 28.71 -17.62
CA THR A 533 7.80 28.11 -18.89
C THR A 533 9.05 27.26 -18.74
N GLY A 534 8.98 26.00 -19.21
CA GLY A 534 10.07 25.04 -19.12
C GLY A 534 10.21 24.34 -17.76
N SER A 535 9.38 24.67 -16.75
CA SER A 535 9.46 24.07 -15.40
C SER A 535 9.32 22.55 -15.43
N THR A 536 8.51 22.00 -16.33
CA THR A 536 8.35 20.57 -16.52
C THR A 536 9.62 19.88 -17.00
N PHE A 537 10.35 20.48 -17.94
CA PHE A 537 11.64 19.95 -18.40
C PHE A 537 12.72 20.10 -17.32
N ALA A 538 12.77 21.23 -16.63
CA ALA A 538 13.67 21.45 -15.50
C ALA A 538 13.43 20.42 -14.39
N ARG A 539 12.16 20.19 -14.03
CA ARG A 539 11.74 19.20 -13.03
C ARG A 539 12.14 17.79 -13.43
N ARG A 540 11.82 17.35 -14.64
CA ARG A 540 12.26 16.04 -15.16
C ARG A 540 13.79 15.90 -15.14
N SER A 541 14.51 16.95 -15.52
CA SER A 541 15.98 16.96 -15.52
C SER A 541 16.55 16.84 -14.10
N LYS A 542 16.01 17.60 -13.14
CA LYS A 542 16.39 17.54 -11.73
C LYS A 542 16.09 16.16 -11.12
N ILE A 543 14.91 15.59 -11.37
CA ILE A 543 14.56 14.24 -10.90
C ILE A 543 15.53 13.19 -11.48
N LYS A 544 15.90 13.28 -12.77
CA LYS A 544 16.91 12.40 -13.37
C LYS A 544 18.28 12.55 -12.69
N LYS A 545 18.67 13.76 -12.28
CA LYS A 545 19.91 14.01 -11.53
C LYS A 545 19.83 13.41 -10.12
N ILE A 546 18.70 13.54 -9.43
CA ILE A 546 18.47 12.93 -8.12
C ILE A 546 18.71 11.42 -8.19
N PHE A 547 18.07 10.72 -9.12
CA PHE A 547 18.26 9.27 -9.26
C PHE A 547 19.70 8.88 -9.58
N LYS A 548 20.38 9.60 -10.49
CA LYS A 548 21.79 9.34 -10.81
C LYS A 548 22.74 9.61 -9.65
N GLY A 549 22.41 10.58 -8.79
CA GLY A 549 23.17 10.90 -7.60
C GLY A 549 22.95 9.90 -6.48
N ALA A 550 21.71 9.45 -6.29
CA ALA A 550 21.32 8.46 -5.29
C ALA A 550 21.85 7.06 -5.63
N ILE A 551 21.73 6.64 -6.89
CA ILE A 551 22.12 5.31 -7.35
C ILE A 551 23.24 5.47 -8.39
N PRO A 552 24.51 5.30 -7.97
CA PRO A 552 25.65 5.52 -8.86
C PRO A 552 25.67 4.46 -9.96
N LEU A 553 25.88 4.90 -11.20
CA LEU A 553 26.18 3.98 -12.30
C LEU A 553 27.49 3.24 -12.00
N ASN A 554 27.59 1.99 -12.45
CA ASN A 554 28.74 1.11 -12.22
C ASN A 554 29.96 1.49 -13.08
N ILE A 555 30.43 2.73 -12.91
CA ILE A 555 31.73 3.24 -13.35
C ILE A 555 32.68 3.08 -12.15
N ALA A 556 33.96 2.78 -12.38
CA ALA A 556 35.00 2.68 -11.36
C ALA A 556 35.24 4.04 -10.66
N THR A 557 34.27 4.44 -9.85
CA THR A 557 34.20 5.67 -9.08
C THR A 557 34.14 5.30 -7.61
N GLU A 558 34.68 6.17 -6.76
CA GLU A 558 34.65 5.99 -5.30
C GLU A 558 33.22 5.82 -4.78
N GLN A 559 32.25 6.52 -5.38
CA GLN A 559 30.83 6.46 -5.01
C GLN A 559 30.21 5.09 -5.32
N ALA A 560 30.52 4.50 -6.48
CA ALA A 560 30.03 3.16 -6.82
C ALA A 560 30.63 2.07 -5.91
N MET A 561 31.90 2.21 -5.50
CA MET A 561 32.51 1.30 -4.54
C MET A 561 31.84 1.39 -3.17
N LYS A 562 31.65 2.62 -2.66
CA LYS A 562 30.92 2.87 -1.40
C LYS A 562 29.51 2.28 -1.42
N PHE A 563 28.78 2.46 -2.51
CA PHE A 563 27.44 1.89 -2.66
C PHE A 563 27.43 0.36 -2.57
N LYS A 564 28.36 -0.33 -3.26
CA LYS A 564 28.48 -1.79 -3.19
C LYS A 564 28.87 -2.28 -1.80
N ASP A 565 29.77 -1.56 -1.13
CA ASP A 565 30.17 -1.86 0.24
C ASP A 565 28.99 -1.72 1.22
N GLU A 566 28.11 -0.74 1.01
CA GLU A 566 26.88 -0.62 1.80
C GLU A 566 25.95 -1.81 1.57
N ILE A 567 25.69 -2.23 0.32
CA ILE A 567 24.86 -3.43 0.06
C ILE A 567 25.46 -4.67 0.73
N LYS A 568 26.79 -4.84 0.66
CA LYS A 568 27.49 -5.92 1.38
C LYS A 568 27.26 -5.84 2.89
N ARG A 569 27.33 -4.65 3.49
CA ARG A 569 27.04 -4.45 4.91
C ARG A 569 25.59 -4.79 5.26
N LEU A 570 24.63 -4.52 4.37
CA LEU A 570 23.23 -4.90 4.60
C LEU A 570 23.07 -6.42 4.66
N VAL A 571 23.75 -7.19 3.79
CA VAL A 571 23.72 -8.66 3.85
C VAL A 571 24.36 -9.18 5.13
N ILE A 572 25.51 -8.63 5.53
CA ILE A 572 26.18 -9.00 6.79
C ILE A 572 25.27 -8.71 7.98
N ARG A 573 24.68 -7.52 8.01
CA ARG A 573 23.76 -7.12 9.07
C ARG A 573 22.50 -7.98 9.11
N ALA A 574 21.98 -8.41 7.97
CA ALA A 574 20.85 -9.34 7.92
C ALA A 574 21.19 -10.66 8.62
N ILE A 575 22.38 -11.22 8.37
CA ILE A 575 22.86 -12.43 9.03
C ILE A 575 23.02 -12.20 10.54
N GLU A 576 23.64 -11.08 10.94
CA GLU A 576 23.82 -10.73 12.36
C GLU A 576 22.48 -10.52 13.08
N ASN A 577 21.48 -9.93 12.44
CA ASN A 577 20.14 -9.80 13.00
C ASN A 577 19.52 -11.17 13.26
N CYS A 578 19.55 -12.08 12.28
CA CYS A 578 19.04 -13.45 12.46
C CYS A 578 19.76 -14.19 13.60
N GLU A 579 21.08 -14.01 13.76
CA GLU A 579 21.85 -14.60 14.86
C GLU A 579 21.49 -14.05 16.24
N ASN A 580 21.00 -12.82 16.32
CA ASN A 580 20.61 -12.19 17.59
C ASN A 580 19.16 -12.51 17.97
N GLU A 581 18.32 -12.85 16.98
CA GLU A 581 16.90 -13.20 17.18
C GLU A 581 16.69 -14.68 17.52
N ALA A 582 17.57 -15.56 17.05
CA ALA A 582 17.61 -16.98 17.42
C ALA A 582 18.39 -17.22 18.72
#